data_AF-A0A8T5MQ59-F1
#
_entry.id   AF-A0A8T5MQ59-F1
#
_cell.length_a   1.000
_cell.length_b   1.000
_cell.length_c   1.000
_cell.angle_alpha   90.00
_cell.angle_beta   90.00
_cell.angle_gamma   90.00
#
_symmetry.space_group_name_H-M   'P 1'
#
loop_
_entity.id
_entity.type
_entity.pdbx_description
1 polymer ?
#
loop_
_entity_poly.entity_id
_entity_poly.type
_entity_poly.pdbx_seq_one_letter_code
_entity_poly.pdbx_strand_id
1 'polypeptide(L)' 'MGKVIAKNVVKRKPGYLYYIDSKGNVCEAKMARGGKKRKKTAAKRTTKKKPVAKKKKRR' A
#
# COMPACT_ATOMS: atom_id res chain seq x y z
N MET A 1 9.97 -24.80 -20.44
CA MET A 1 9.54 -25.25 -19.10
C MET A 1 10.42 -24.57 -18.06
N GLY A 2 9.85 -23.94 -17.03
CA GLY A 2 10.64 -23.27 -15.99
C GLY A 2 11.32 -24.26 -15.04
N LYS A 3 12.54 -23.96 -14.60
CA LYS A 3 13.30 -24.75 -13.62
C LYS A 3 13.18 -24.12 -12.23
N VAL A 4 12.85 -24.94 -11.22
CA VAL A 4 12.85 -24.49 -9.81
C VAL A 4 14.30 -24.37 -9.35
N ILE A 5 14.74 -23.15 -9.02
CA ILE A 5 16.12 -22.86 -8.61
C ILE A 5 16.31 -23.11 -7.11
N ALA A 6 15.32 -22.77 -6.29
CA ALA A 6 15.39 -22.95 -4.84
C ALA A 6 14.01 -23.29 -4.25
N LYS A 7 13.97 -24.25 -3.34
CA LYS A 7 12.78 -24.64 -2.57
C LYS A 7 12.83 -24.01 -1.19
N ASN A 8 11.67 -23.71 -0.60
CA ASN A 8 11.54 -23.22 0.78
C ASN A 8 12.31 -21.92 1.10
N VAL A 9 12.46 -21.02 0.13
CA VAL A 9 13.22 -19.76 0.27
C VAL A 9 12.65 -18.85 1.37
N VAL A 10 11.37 -18.97 1.70
CA VAL A 10 10.70 -18.19 2.74
C VAL A 10 9.86 -19.05 3.66
N LYS A 11 10.02 -18.85 4.98
CA LYS A 11 9.13 -19.37 6.01
C LYS A 11 7.95 -18.42 6.17
N ARG A 12 6.75 -18.89 5.81
CA ARG A 12 5.53 -18.07 5.87
C ARG A 12 5.01 -18.00 7.30
N LYS A 13 4.77 -16.77 7.78
CA LYS A 13 4.15 -16.53 9.08
C LYS A 13 2.63 -16.48 8.96
N PRO A 14 1.89 -17.01 9.95
CA PRO A 14 0.44 -16.88 9.97
C PRO A 14 0.02 -15.41 10.06
N GLY A 15 -0.99 -15.01 9.30
CA GLY A 15 -1.52 -13.64 9.30
C GLY A 15 -0.78 -12.65 8.39
N TYR A 16 0.14 -13.12 7.55
CA TYR A 16 0.86 -12.32 6.57
C TYR A 16 0.62 -12.79 5.13
N LEU A 17 0.47 -11.84 4.21
CA LEU A 17 0.41 -12.06 2.77
C LEU A 17 1.83 -11.96 2.19
N TYR A 18 2.20 -12.94 1.38
CA TYR A 18 3.46 -12.97 0.64
C TYR A 18 3.18 -12.87 -0.85
N TYR A 19 3.84 -11.95 -1.54
CA TYR A 19 3.68 -11.73 -2.98
C TYR A 19 5.01 -11.36 -3.64
N ILE A 20 5.05 -11.43 -4.97
CA ILE A 20 6.21 -11.05 -5.77
C ILE A 20 5.91 -9.69 -6.40
N ASP A 21 6.83 -8.72 -6.25
CA ASP A 21 6.71 -7.43 -6.91
C ASP A 21 7.19 -7.49 -8.37
N SER A 22 6.99 -6.41 -9.14
CA SER A 22 7.44 -6.35 -10.54
C SER A 22 8.96 -6.46 -10.72
N LYS A 23 9.75 -6.30 -9.64
CA LYS A 23 11.20 -6.45 -9.63
C LYS A 23 11.64 -7.88 -9.25
N GLY A 24 10.70 -8.77 -8.96
CA GLY A 24 10.98 -10.16 -8.56
C GLY A 24 11.28 -10.35 -7.08
N ASN A 25 11.06 -9.35 -6.23
CA ASN A 25 11.29 -9.48 -4.79
C ASN A 25 10.11 -10.14 -4.09
N VAL A 26 10.40 -10.92 -3.05
CA VAL A 26 9.36 -11.46 -2.16
C VAL A 26 9.06 -10.44 -1.06
N CYS A 27 7.83 -9.93 -1.05
CA CYS A 27 7.38 -8.94 -0.06
C CYS A 27 6.42 -9.57 0.98
N GLU A 28 6.45 -9.05 2.21
CA GLU A 28 5.58 -9.46 3.33
C GLU A 28 4.63 -8.30 3.70
N ALA A 29 3.33 -8.58 3.83
CA ALA A 29 2.33 -7.60 4.27
C ALA A 29 1.36 -8.17 5.32
N LYS A 30 1.09 -7.42 6.40
CA LYS A 30 0.17 -7.86 7.45
C LYS A 30 -1.27 -7.88 6.94
N MET A 31 -1.93 -9.04 7.00
CA MET A 31 -3.30 -9.18 6.52
C MET A 31 -4.27 -8.37 7.39
N ALA A 32 -5.18 -7.65 6.74
CA ALA A 32 -6.32 -7.05 7.41
C ALA A 32 -7.41 -8.11 7.63
N ARG A 33 -7.23 -8.96 8.65
CA ARG A 33 -8.31 -9.84 9.10
C ARG A 33 -9.43 -8.96 9.67
N GLY A 34 -10.65 -9.12 9.15
CA GLY A 34 -11.80 -8.29 9.51
C GLY A 34 -12.04 -8.29 11.02
N GLY A 35 -12.32 -7.12 11.60
CA GLY A 35 -12.57 -6.99 13.04
C GLY A 35 -12.51 -5.56 13.56
N LYS A 36 -11.77 -4.66 12.90
CA LYS A 36 -11.82 -3.22 13.19
C LYS A 36 -11.79 -2.42 11.89
N LYS A 37 -12.82 -1.59 11.66
CA LYS A 37 -12.80 -0.53 10.64
C LYS A 37 -11.57 0.33 10.91
N ARG A 38 -10.55 0.25 10.03
CA ARG A 38 -9.43 1.19 10.08
C ARG A 38 -10.00 2.59 9.86
N LYS A 39 -9.94 3.46 10.87
CA LYS A 39 -10.09 4.91 10.65
C LYS A 39 -9.08 5.26 9.58
N LYS A 40 -9.54 5.84 8.46
CA LYS A 40 -8.67 6.35 7.40
C LYS A 40 -7.80 7.45 8.02
N THR A 41 -6.63 7.11 8.54
CA THR A 41 -5.57 8.11 8.71
C THR A 41 -5.12 8.43 7.30
N ALA A 42 -5.67 9.52 6.76
CA ALA A 42 -5.23 10.10 5.51
C ALA A 42 -3.73 10.29 5.61
N ALA A 43 -2.98 9.40 4.94
CA ALA A 43 -1.56 9.58 4.75
C ALA A 43 -1.41 10.92 4.05
N LYS A 44 -0.77 11.88 4.73
CA LYS A 44 -0.32 13.16 4.19
C LYS A 44 0.43 12.89 2.87
N ARG A 45 -0.25 12.95 1.73
CA ARG A 45 0.39 13.24 0.45
C ARG A 45 0.30 14.73 0.24
N THR A 46 1.38 15.35 0.70
CA THR A 46 1.96 16.59 0.20
C THR A 46 1.76 16.75 -1.31
N THR A 47 0.78 17.55 -1.74
CA THR A 47 0.91 18.39 -2.94
C THR A 47 0.12 19.67 -2.72
N LYS A 48 0.86 20.78 -2.64
CA LYS A 48 0.35 22.14 -2.61
C LYS A 48 -0.55 22.35 -3.85
N LYS A 49 -1.86 22.48 -3.68
CA LYS A 49 -2.71 23.18 -4.65
C LYS A 49 -3.11 24.52 -4.04
N LYS A 50 -2.42 25.58 -4.46
CA LYS A 50 -2.73 26.99 -4.19
C LYS A 50 -4.23 27.24 -4.43
N PRO A 51 -4.98 27.88 -3.50
CA PRO A 51 -6.28 28.43 -3.85
C PRO A 51 -6.05 29.70 -4.67
N VAL A 52 -6.35 29.65 -5.97
CA VAL A 52 -6.52 30.87 -6.77
C VAL A 52 -7.74 31.60 -6.22
N ALA A 53 -7.53 32.87 -5.88
CA ALA A 53 -8.47 33.74 -5.20
C ALA A 53 -9.86 33.74 -5.88
N LYS A 54 -10.91 33.45 -5.09
CA LYS A 54 -12.28 33.76 -5.48
C LYS A 54 -12.39 35.28 -5.59
N LYS A 55 -12.46 35.77 -6.83
CA LYS A 55 -12.70 37.18 -7.15
C LYS A 55 -14.04 37.59 -6.49
N LYS A 56 -13.93 38.49 -5.51
CA LYS A 56 -15.00 39.08 -4.71
C LYS A 56 -16.14 39.56 -5.62
N LYS A 57 -17.33 38.97 -5.45
CA LYS A 57 -18.60 39.49 -5.96
C LYS A 57 -18.77 40.90 -5.39
N ARG A 58 -18.56 41.93 -6.21
CA ARG A 58 -18.93 43.30 -5.85
C ARG A 58 -20.44 43.45 -6.12
N ARG A 59 -21.07 44.19 -5.20
CA ARG A 59 -22.49 44.51 -5.11
C ARG A 59 -23.07 44.96 -6.44
#